data_AF-A0ABD0P272-F1
#
_entry.id   AF-A0ABD0P272-F1
#
_cell.length_a   1.000
_cell.length_b   1.000
_cell.length_c   1.000
_cell.angle_alpha   90.00
_cell.angle_beta   90.00
_cell.angle_gamma   90.00
#
_symmetry.space_group_name_H-M   'P 1'
#
loop_
_entity.id
_entity.type
_entity.pdbx_description
1 polymer ?
#
loop_
_entity_poly.entity_id
_entity_poly.type
_entity_poly.pdbx_seq_one_letter_code
_entity_poly.pdbx_strand_id
1 'polypeptide(L)'
;FILSLASCKTCVVIDDQLNILPISSHITNIKPVPPKTQDDGLSPREQELKDLKESLQDTQPVGVLVDGCKTMDQAKAVLKFIEAISEKTLRSTVALTAARGRGKSAALGLAVAGAVAFG
;
A
#
# COMPACT_ATOMS: atom_id res chain seq x y z
N PHE A 1 18.31 22.12 5.13
CA PHE A 1 16.86 22.37 5.10
C PHE A 1 16.43 23.22 3.89
N ILE A 2 16.87 24.48 3.75
CA ILE A 2 16.45 25.31 2.59
C ILE A 2 16.90 24.71 1.25
N LEU A 3 18.15 24.26 1.15
CA LEU A 3 18.65 23.60 -0.06
C LEU A 3 17.90 22.30 -0.41
N SER A 4 17.40 21.56 0.59
CA SER A 4 16.59 20.36 0.34
C SER A 4 15.18 20.70 -0.14
N LEU A 5 14.63 21.87 0.19
CA LEU A 5 13.38 22.36 -0.38
C LEU A 5 13.58 22.81 -1.83
N ALA A 6 14.66 23.53 -2.11
CA ALA A 6 15.00 23.97 -3.47
C ALA A 6 15.20 22.79 -4.45
N SER A 7 15.72 21.64 -3.97
CA SER A 7 15.92 20.44 -4.79
C SER A 7 14.73 19.47 -4.82
N CYS A 8 13.69 19.69 -3.99
CA CYS A 8 12.52 18.83 -3.93
C CYS A 8 11.55 19.16 -5.07
N LYS A 9 11.43 18.25 -6.06
CA LYS A 9 10.60 18.43 -7.28
C LYS A 9 9.09 18.61 -7.02
N THR A 10 8.63 18.31 -5.81
CA THR A 10 7.22 18.41 -5.39
C THR A 10 7.02 19.51 -4.34
N CYS A 11 7.96 20.44 -4.20
CA CYS A 11 7.89 21.56 -3.29
C CYS A 11 7.59 22.86 -4.05
N VAL A 12 6.61 23.63 -3.57
CA VAL A 12 6.29 24.96 -4.11
C VAL A 12 6.47 25.97 -2.99
N VAL A 13 7.20 27.05 -3.28
CA VAL A 13 7.39 28.16 -2.36
C VAL A 13 6.67 29.37 -2.92
N ILE A 14 5.77 29.95 -2.11
CA ILE A 14 4.90 31.06 -2.48
C ILE A 14 5.00 32.20 -1.46
N ASP A 15 4.65 33.40 -1.90
CA ASP A 15 4.42 34.54 -1.01
C ASP A 15 2.96 34.60 -0.49
N ASP A 16 2.63 35.65 0.26
CA ASP A 16 1.30 35.92 0.81
C ASP A 16 0.24 36.30 -0.26
N GLN A 17 0.68 36.58 -1.48
CA GLN A 17 -0.16 36.86 -2.64
C GLN A 17 -0.30 35.64 -3.57
N LEU A 18 0.22 34.47 -3.16
CA LEU A 18 0.22 33.22 -3.93
C LEU A 18 1.10 33.24 -5.20
N ASN A 19 2.07 34.15 -5.30
CA ASN A 19 3.04 34.15 -6.39
C ASN A 19 4.11 33.06 -6.19
N ILE A 20 4.51 32.37 -7.26
CA ILE A 20 5.57 31.36 -7.21
C ILE A 20 6.94 32.04 -7.13
N LEU A 21 7.74 31.69 -6.12
CA LEU A 21 9.09 32.23 -5.94
C LEU A 21 10.16 31.43 -6.71
N PRO A 22 11.28 32.07 -7.15
CA PRO A 22 12.31 31.42 -7.97
C PRO A 22 12.98 30.19 -7.37
N ILE A 23 12.96 30.05 -6.03
CA ILE A 23 13.54 28.90 -5.32
C ILE A 23 12.90 27.56 -5.71
N SER A 24 11.62 27.57 -6.13
CA SER A 24 10.91 26.40 -6.67
C SER A 24 10.66 26.52 -8.18
N SER A 25 11.56 27.18 -8.93
CA SER A 25 11.41 27.40 -10.39
C SER A 25 11.20 26.11 -11.21
N HIS A 26 11.58 24.94 -10.70
CA HIS A 26 11.30 23.65 -11.35
C HIS A 26 9.79 23.36 -11.50
N ILE A 27 8.91 23.98 -10.69
CA ILE A 27 7.46 23.76 -10.72
C ILE A 27 6.74 24.61 -11.77
N THR A 28 7.35 25.67 -12.30
CA THR A 28 6.67 26.62 -13.21
C THR A 28 6.21 25.98 -14.51
N ASN A 29 6.83 24.86 -14.90
CA ASN A 29 6.50 24.09 -16.10
C ASN A 29 5.64 22.85 -15.81
N ILE A 30 5.03 22.74 -14.61
CA ILE A 30 4.16 21.62 -14.28
C ILE A 30 2.94 21.60 -15.21
N LYS A 31 2.69 20.45 -15.83
CA LYS A 31 1.50 20.24 -16.65
C LYS A 31 0.47 19.46 -15.84
N PRO A 32 -0.79 19.92 -15.77
CA PRO A 32 -1.84 19.14 -15.14
C PRO A 32 -1.94 17.75 -15.76
N VAL A 33 -1.98 16.73 -14.92
CA VAL A 33 -2.32 15.38 -15.37
C VAL A 33 -3.82 15.36 -15.71
N PRO A 34 -4.25 14.73 -16.82
CA PRO A 34 -5.66 14.59 -17.13
C PRO A 34 -6.44 13.99 -15.95
N PRO A 35 -7.68 14.45 -15.71
CA PRO A 35 -8.51 13.86 -14.67
C PRO A 35 -8.76 12.39 -14.99
N LYS A 36 -8.72 11.54 -13.96
CA LYS A 36 -9.08 10.12 -14.10
C LYS A 36 -10.55 10.02 -14.52
N THR A 37 -10.79 9.50 -15.70
CA THR A 37 -12.11 9.13 -16.23
C THR A 37 -12.48 7.71 -15.77
N GLN A 38 -13.76 7.35 -15.87
CA GLN A 38 -14.19 5.97 -15.55
C GLN A 38 -13.55 4.92 -16.48
N ASP A 39 -13.09 5.33 -17.66
CA ASP A 39 -12.37 4.50 -18.64
C ASP A 39 -10.88 4.31 -18.33
N ASP A 40 -10.28 5.11 -17.42
CA ASP A 40 -8.83 5.02 -17.13
C ASP A 40 -8.42 3.74 -16.38
N GLY A 41 -9.36 2.84 -16.12
CA GLY A 41 -9.11 1.53 -15.55
C GLY A 41 -8.49 1.56 -14.16
N LEU A 42 -8.24 0.37 -13.63
CA LEU A 42 -7.46 0.20 -12.41
C LEU A 42 -5.97 0.36 -12.74
N SER A 43 -5.20 0.95 -11.82
CA SER A 43 -3.74 0.88 -11.97
C SER A 43 -3.28 -0.58 -11.98
N PRO A 44 -2.13 -0.92 -12.57
CA PRO A 44 -1.65 -2.30 -12.63
C PRO A 44 -1.63 -2.99 -11.27
N ARG A 45 -1.23 -2.27 -10.21
CA ARG A 45 -1.19 -2.79 -8.84
C ARG A 45 -2.57 -3.03 -8.23
N GLU A 46 -3.56 -2.22 -8.58
CA GLU A 46 -4.93 -2.40 -8.13
C GLU A 46 -5.59 -3.56 -8.87
N GLN A 47 -5.32 -3.71 -10.17
CA GLN A 47 -5.77 -4.85 -10.95
C GLN A 47 -5.16 -6.15 -10.42
N GLU A 48 -3.85 -6.19 -10.20
CA GLU A 48 -3.18 -7.36 -9.61
C GLU A 48 -3.80 -7.76 -8.25
N LEU A 49 -4.15 -6.79 -7.40
CA LEU A 49 -4.79 -7.06 -6.12
C LEU A 49 -6.21 -7.61 -6.31
N LYS A 50 -6.96 -7.06 -7.27
CA LYS A 50 -8.30 -7.53 -7.61
C LYS A 50 -8.27 -8.97 -8.10
N ASP A 51 -7.38 -9.28 -9.04
CA ASP A 51 -7.21 -10.64 -9.59
C ASP A 51 -6.83 -11.63 -8.48
N LEU A 52 -5.95 -11.23 -7.55
CA LEU A 52 -5.59 -12.05 -6.40
C LEU A 52 -6.78 -12.33 -5.48
N LYS A 53 -7.60 -11.31 -5.19
CA LYS A 53 -8.81 -11.47 -4.37
C LYS A 53 -9.82 -12.40 -5.02
N GLU A 54 -10.07 -12.23 -6.32
CA GLU A 54 -10.98 -13.09 -7.09
C GLU A 54 -10.49 -14.53 -7.10
N SER A 55 -9.18 -14.77 -7.30
CA SER A 55 -8.61 -16.12 -7.31
C SER A 55 -8.72 -16.86 -5.97
N LEU A 56 -8.88 -16.14 -4.85
CA LEU A 56 -8.95 -16.71 -3.51
C LEU A 56 -10.34 -16.65 -2.88
N GLN A 57 -11.35 -16.13 -3.59
CA GLN A 57 -12.68 -15.86 -3.06
C GLN A 57 -13.33 -17.10 -2.41
N ASP A 58 -13.17 -18.27 -3.03
CA ASP A 58 -13.78 -19.52 -2.56
C ASP A 58 -12.92 -20.27 -1.52
N THR A 59 -11.71 -19.79 -1.23
CA THR A 59 -10.78 -20.43 -0.30
C THR A 59 -10.92 -19.84 1.10
N GLN A 60 -11.91 -20.28 1.86
CA GLN A 60 -12.12 -19.79 3.23
C GLN A 60 -11.19 -20.47 4.25
N PRO A 61 -10.71 -19.75 5.29
CA PRO A 61 -10.95 -18.34 5.62
C PRO A 61 -10.05 -17.33 4.87
N VAL A 62 -9.12 -17.81 4.03
CA VAL A 62 -8.10 -16.97 3.34
C VAL A 62 -8.74 -15.89 2.48
N GLY A 63 -9.79 -16.22 1.71
CA GLY A 63 -10.47 -15.30 0.81
C GLY A 63 -11.02 -14.07 1.53
N VAL A 64 -11.73 -14.25 2.65
CA VAL A 64 -12.28 -13.14 3.44
C VAL A 64 -11.16 -12.29 4.06
N LEU A 65 -10.07 -12.91 4.50
CA LEU A 65 -8.93 -12.17 5.08
C LEU A 65 -8.18 -11.35 4.02
N VAL A 66 -7.94 -11.92 2.85
CA VAL A 66 -7.28 -11.22 1.73
C VAL A 66 -8.17 -10.14 1.14
N ASP A 67 -9.50 -10.31 1.14
CA ASP A 67 -10.42 -9.26 0.71
C ASP A 67 -10.34 -8.01 1.60
N GLY A 68 -10.01 -8.16 2.88
CA GLY A 68 -9.72 -7.04 3.78
C GLY A 68 -8.49 -6.20 3.40
N CYS A 69 -7.59 -6.71 2.55
CA CYS A 69 -6.36 -6.02 2.17
C CYS A 69 -6.62 -4.87 1.18
N LYS A 70 -5.86 -3.77 1.34
CA LYS A 70 -5.93 -2.58 0.47
C LYS A 70 -4.76 -2.47 -0.50
N THR A 71 -3.71 -3.23 -0.28
CA THR A 71 -2.51 -3.24 -1.14
C THR A 71 -2.04 -4.68 -1.34
N MET A 72 -1.34 -4.90 -2.45
CA MET A 72 -0.73 -6.19 -2.76
C MET A 72 0.27 -6.63 -1.67
N ASP A 73 1.03 -5.69 -1.09
CA ASP A 73 2.00 -6.00 -0.04
C ASP A 73 1.34 -6.53 1.23
N GLN A 74 0.17 -5.98 1.60
CA GLN A 74 -0.62 -6.50 2.72
C GLN A 74 -1.13 -7.91 2.44
N ALA A 75 -1.68 -8.16 1.24
CA ALA A 75 -2.18 -9.47 0.85
C ALA A 75 -1.07 -10.53 0.89
N LYS A 76 0.11 -10.22 0.33
CA LYS A 76 1.29 -11.09 0.38
C LYS A 76 1.75 -11.37 1.81
N ALA A 77 1.76 -10.35 2.68
CA ALA A 77 2.13 -10.53 4.08
C ALA A 77 1.14 -11.46 4.79
N VAL A 78 -0.17 -11.23 4.63
CA VAL A 78 -1.22 -12.07 5.23
C VAL A 78 -1.11 -13.52 4.75
N LEU A 79 -0.94 -13.75 3.45
CA LEU A 79 -0.75 -15.09 2.90
C LEU A 79 0.48 -15.79 3.49
N LYS A 80 1.61 -15.09 3.61
CA LYS A 80 2.82 -15.67 4.22
C LYS A 80 2.63 -16.01 5.70
N PHE A 81 1.90 -15.19 6.44
CA PHE A 81 1.55 -15.50 7.82
C PHE A 81 0.64 -16.74 7.90
N ILE A 82 -0.40 -16.82 7.08
CA ILE A 82 -1.32 -17.96 7.05
C ILE A 82 -0.57 -19.25 6.69
N GLU A 83 0.33 -19.20 5.72
CA GLU A 83 1.17 -20.34 5.34
C GLU A 83 2.03 -20.81 6.52
N ALA A 84 2.69 -19.88 7.23
CA ALA A 84 3.50 -20.19 8.40
C ALA A 84 2.67 -20.71 9.60
N ILE A 85 1.42 -20.23 9.75
CA ILE A 85 0.47 -20.74 10.75
C ILE A 85 0.02 -22.17 10.40
N SER A 86 -0.22 -22.44 9.11
CA SER A 86 -0.67 -23.74 8.63
C SER A 86 0.46 -24.78 8.62
N GLU A 87 1.70 -24.33 8.58
CA GLU A 87 2.88 -25.17 8.62
C GLU A 87 2.99 -25.85 10.00
N LYS A 88 3.02 -27.19 10.03
CA LYS A 88 3.05 -27.98 11.28
C LYS A 88 4.43 -28.01 11.95
N THR A 89 5.14 -26.88 11.97
CA THR A 89 6.44 -26.75 12.62
C THR A 89 6.27 -26.15 14.02
N LEU A 90 6.82 -26.82 15.04
CA LEU A 90 6.71 -26.39 16.44
C LEU A 90 7.44 -25.06 16.74
N ARG A 91 8.32 -24.62 15.84
CA ARG A 91 9.12 -23.40 15.98
C ARG A 91 9.24 -22.69 14.64
N SER A 92 8.37 -21.72 14.42
CA SER A 92 8.47 -20.77 13.31
C SER A 92 8.39 -19.35 13.84
N THR A 93 9.18 -18.43 13.31
CA THR A 93 9.15 -17.01 13.66
C THR A 93 9.15 -16.18 12.39
N VAL A 94 8.06 -15.45 12.16
CA VAL A 94 7.90 -14.56 11.01
C VAL A 94 7.95 -13.12 11.51
N ALA A 95 8.85 -12.31 10.95
CA ALA A 95 8.97 -10.89 11.27
C ALA A 95 8.52 -10.02 10.09
N LEU A 96 7.56 -9.11 10.34
CA LEU A 96 7.11 -8.11 9.36
C LEU A 96 7.76 -6.76 9.64
N THR A 97 8.65 -6.33 8.75
CA THR A 97 9.27 -5.00 8.77
C THR A 97 8.57 -4.06 7.79
N ALA A 98 8.25 -2.86 8.25
CA ALA A 98 7.61 -1.84 7.41
C ALA A 98 7.86 -0.44 7.97
N ALA A 99 7.92 0.56 7.09
CA ALA A 99 7.92 1.96 7.50
C ALA A 99 6.58 2.37 8.13
N ARG A 100 6.60 3.47 8.89
CA ARG A 100 5.39 4.05 9.50
C ARG A 100 4.33 4.35 8.43
N GLY A 101 3.07 4.02 8.72
CA GLY A 101 1.93 4.30 7.83
C GLY A 101 1.72 3.30 6.69
N ARG A 102 2.51 2.23 6.59
CA ARG A 102 2.37 1.19 5.54
C ARG A 102 1.38 0.07 5.85
N GLY A 103 0.55 0.22 6.89
CA GLY A 103 -0.50 -0.76 7.21
C GLY A 103 -0.03 -2.05 7.90
N LYS A 104 1.12 -2.02 8.60
CA LYS A 104 1.66 -3.17 9.37
C LYS A 104 0.65 -3.77 10.37
N SER A 105 0.02 -2.91 11.18
CA SER A 105 -0.95 -3.36 12.20
C SER A 105 -2.20 -3.98 11.57
N ALA A 106 -2.63 -3.48 10.40
CA ALA A 106 -3.77 -4.06 9.68
C ALA A 106 -3.46 -5.46 9.14
N ALA A 107 -2.28 -5.65 8.52
CA ALA A 107 -1.84 -6.97 8.05
C ALA A 107 -1.65 -7.97 9.21
N LEU A 108 -1.04 -7.55 10.32
CA LEU A 108 -0.92 -8.38 11.52
C LEU A 108 -2.28 -8.72 12.14
N GLY A 109 -3.22 -7.77 12.18
CA GLY A 109 -4.58 -8.02 12.67
C GLY A 109 -5.31 -9.10 11.86
N LEU A 110 -5.24 -9.02 10.53
CA LEU A 110 -5.79 -10.05 9.63
C LEU A 110 -5.09 -11.40 9.81
N ALA A 111 -3.76 -11.41 9.97
CA ALA A 111 -3.00 -12.63 10.24
C ALA A 111 -3.39 -13.29 11.57
N VAL A 112 -3.61 -12.51 12.64
CA VAL A 112 -4.08 -13.02 13.93
C VAL A 112 -5.51 -13.54 13.84
N ALA A 113 -6.40 -12.86 13.12
CA ALA A 113 -7.74 -13.38 12.84
C ALA A 113 -7.69 -14.72 12.09
N GLY A 114 -6.79 -14.84 11.11
CA GLY A 114 -6.49 -16.10 10.45
C GLY A 114 -5.97 -17.17 11.41
N ALA A 115 -5.03 -16.83 12.30
CA ALA A 115 -4.53 -17.76 13.31
C ALA A 115 -5.64 -18.32 14.20
N VAL A 116 -6.60 -17.49 14.60
CA VAL A 116 -7.77 -17.91 15.39
C VAL A 116 -8.75 -18.76 14.57
N ALA A 117 -8.85 -18.53 13.27
CA ALA A 117 -9.73 -19.32 12.39
C ALA A 117 -9.13 -20.68 11.98
N PHE A 118 -7.81 -20.78 11.89
CA PHE A 118 -7.07 -21.99 11.51
C PHE A 118 -6.63 -22.85 12.70
N GLY A 119 -6.38 -22.24 13.86
CA GLY A 119 -6.03 -22.93 15.11
C GLY A 119 -7.24 -23.56 15.79
#